data_AF-A0A5E4LUS4-F1
#
_entry.id   AF-A0A5E4LUS4-F1
#
_cell.length_a   1.000
_cell.length_b   1.000
_cell.length_c   1.000
_cell.angle_alpha   90.00
_cell.angle_beta   90.00
_cell.angle_gamma   90.00
#
_symmetry.space_group_name_H-M   'P 1'
#
loop_
_entity.id
_entity.type
_entity.pdbx_description
1 polymer ?
#
loop_
_entity_poly.entity_id
_entity_poly.type
_entity_poly.pdbx_seq_one_letter_code
_entity_poly.pdbx_strand_id
1 'polypeptide(L)'
;MTGARKIALLAPLMLIALAGLARAQGLEIPVDQPICRLYGILQVLGTIAGVLIAAYAGFVLASSNDIAERNSSKQLLGGVIIGLIIIWIAPLLVKSLVGATDVCGW
;
A
#
# COMPACT_ATOMS: atom_id res chain seq x y z
N MET A 1 -28.61 -44.24 -28.76
CA MET A 1 -28.85 -43.70 -27.40
C MET A 1 -27.52 -43.57 -26.61
N THR A 2 -26.49 -42.92 -27.17
CA THR A 2 -25.09 -43.03 -26.66
C THR A 2 -24.41 -41.69 -26.35
N GLY A 3 -25.09 -40.55 -26.55
CA GLY A 3 -24.52 -39.21 -26.32
C GLY A 3 -24.62 -38.69 -24.88
N ALA A 4 -25.72 -38.99 -24.18
CA ALA A 4 -26.00 -38.42 -22.85
C ALA A 4 -25.04 -38.89 -21.75
N ARG A 5 -24.46 -40.10 -21.89
CA ARG A 5 -23.56 -40.68 -20.88
C ARG A 5 -22.17 -40.02 -20.85
N LYS A 6 -21.70 -39.48 -21.98
CA LYS A 6 -20.40 -38.79 -22.06
C LYS A 6 -20.44 -37.39 -21.42
N ILE A 7 -21.58 -36.70 -21.55
CA ILE A 7 -21.78 -35.36 -20.96
C ILE A 7 -21.89 -35.45 -19.43
N ALA A 8 -22.52 -36.49 -18.89
CA ALA A 8 -22.63 -36.71 -17.45
C ALA A 8 -21.27 -37.00 -16.75
N LEU A 9 -20.29 -37.55 -17.48
CA LEU A 9 -18.94 -37.83 -16.97
C LEU A 9 -17.97 -36.65 -17.13
N LEU A 10 -18.21 -35.76 -18.09
CA LEU A 10 -17.41 -34.54 -18.30
C LEU A 10 -17.72 -33.44 -17.26
N ALA A 11 -18.96 -33.36 -16.79
CA ALA A 11 -19.39 -32.38 -15.79
C ALA A 11 -18.59 -32.43 -14.46
N PRO A 12 -18.38 -33.59 -13.80
CA PRO A 12 -17.60 -33.65 -12.57
C PRO A 12 -16.11 -33.33 -12.81
N LEU A 13 -15.56 -33.69 -13.97
CA LEU A 13 -14.17 -33.39 -14.33
C LEU A 13 -13.95 -31.88 -14.51
N MET A 14 -14.92 -31.19 -15.11
CA MET A 14 -14.91 -29.74 -15.31
C MET A 14 -15.08 -28.99 -13.98
N LEU A 15 -15.88 -29.52 -13.05
CA LEU A 15 -16.02 -29.01 -11.67
C LEU A 15 -14.72 -29.15 -10.86
N ILE A 16 -13.99 -30.26 -11.02
CA ILE A 16 -12.70 -30.47 -10.36
C ILE A 16 -11.63 -29.53 -10.95
N ALA A 17 -11.63 -29.31 -12.27
CA ALA A 17 -10.73 -28.36 -12.92
C ALA A 17 -11.01 -26.90 -12.49
N LEU A 18 -12.28 -26.50 -12.35
CA LEU A 18 -12.65 -25.19 -11.80
C LEU A 18 -12.29 -25.04 -10.32
N ALA A 19 -12.45 -26.10 -9.52
CA ALA A 19 -12.06 -26.09 -8.10
C ALA A 19 -10.55 -25.92 -7.91
N GLY A 20 -9.73 -26.40 -8.86
CA GLY A 20 -8.29 -26.15 -8.91
C GLY A 20 -7.93 -24.69 -9.18
N LEU A 21 -8.63 -24.02 -10.11
CA LEU A 21 -8.44 -22.59 -10.38
C LEU A 21 -8.96 -21.68 -9.24
N ALA A 22 -9.96 -22.12 -8.48
CA ALA A 22 -10.45 -21.37 -7.32
C ALA A 22 -9.45 -21.33 -6.14
N ARG A 23 -8.38 -22.13 -6.19
CA ARG A 23 -7.27 -22.11 -5.23
C ARG A 23 -6.08 -21.31 -5.73
N ALA A 24 -6.33 -20.12 -6.26
CA ALA A 24 -5.31 -19.07 -6.24
C ALA A 24 -5.02 -18.75 -4.76
N GLN A 25 -4.07 -19.47 -4.19
CA GLN A 25 -3.54 -19.19 -2.87
C GLN A 25 -2.88 -17.82 -2.99
N GLY A 26 -3.55 -16.78 -2.50
CA GLY A 26 -2.92 -15.48 -2.34
C GLY A 26 -1.62 -15.67 -1.59
N LEU A 27 -0.56 -14.98 -2.01
CA LEU A 27 0.70 -15.03 -1.28
C LEU A 27 0.48 -14.33 0.06
N GLU A 28 0.14 -15.10 1.09
CA GLU A 28 -0.07 -14.62 2.45
C GLU A 28 1.31 -14.46 3.10
N ILE A 29 1.79 -13.22 3.17
CA ILE A 29 3.07 -12.89 3.78
C ILE A 29 2.85 -12.79 5.30
N PRO A 30 3.50 -13.66 6.11
CA PRO A 30 3.36 -13.62 7.56
C PRO A 30 3.77 -12.25 8.12
N VAL A 31 2.97 -11.71 9.05
CA VAL A 31 3.17 -10.38 9.67
C VAL A 31 4.43 -10.30 10.56
N ASP A 32 5.00 -11.45 10.91
CA ASP A 32 6.22 -11.61 11.70
C ASP A 32 7.50 -11.39 10.89
N GLN A 33 7.41 -11.14 9.58
CA GLN A 33 8.59 -10.79 8.80
C GLN A 33 9.20 -9.46 9.29
N PRO A 34 10.54 -9.40 9.44
CA PRO A 34 11.22 -8.20 9.95
C PRO A 34 10.98 -6.96 9.07
N ILE A 35 10.71 -7.17 7.78
CA ILE A 35 10.39 -6.09 6.84
C ILE A 35 9.12 -5.33 7.23
N CYS A 36 8.12 -6.03 7.76
CA CYS A 36 6.84 -5.45 8.18
C CYS A 36 6.99 -4.56 9.41
N ARG A 37 7.80 -5.00 10.38
CA ARG A 37 8.14 -4.17 11.55
C ARG A 37 8.91 -2.92 11.16
N LEU A 38 9.90 -3.06 10.28
CA LEU A 38 10.70 -1.92 9.83
C LEU A 38 9.85 -0.89 9.10
N TYR A 39 8.97 -1.34 8.20
CA TYR A 39 8.06 -0.45 7.48
C TYR A 39 7.13 0.33 8.43
N GLY A 40 6.50 -0.35 9.39
CA GLY A 40 5.64 0.30 10.37
C GLY A 40 6.37 1.38 11.19
N ILE A 41 7.60 1.10 11.61
CA ILE A 41 8.45 2.08 12.32
C ILE A 41 8.74 3.28 11.43
N LEU A 42 9.14 3.06 10.17
CA LEU A 42 9.44 4.15 9.23
C LEU A 42 8.20 5.00 8.91
N GLN A 43 7.03 4.38 8.78
CA GLN A 43 5.78 5.10 8.56
C GLN A 43 5.42 5.98 9.75
N VAL A 44 5.51 5.46 10.98
CA VAL A 44 5.22 6.24 12.19
C VAL A 44 6.23 7.37 12.36
N LEU A 45 7.53 7.11 12.23
CA LEU A 45 8.55 8.15 12.35
C LEU A 45 8.43 9.21 11.25
N GLY A 46 8.18 8.78 10.01
CA GLY A 46 8.02 9.68 8.87
C GLY A 46 6.76 10.53 8.97
N THR A 47 5.65 9.98 9.48
CA THR A 47 4.42 10.76 9.71
C THR A 47 4.60 11.77 10.85
N ILE A 48 5.22 11.39 11.96
CA ILE A 48 5.52 12.31 13.06
C ILE A 48 6.45 13.44 12.58
N ALA A 49 7.55 13.11 11.91
CA ALA A 49 8.48 14.10 11.37
C ALA A 49 7.79 15.02 10.35
N GLY A 50 6.97 14.45 9.47
CA GLY A 50 6.17 15.21 8.51
C GLY A 50 5.24 16.21 9.19
N VAL A 51 4.48 15.77 10.19
CA VAL A 51 3.57 16.64 10.95
C VAL A 51 4.33 17.78 11.65
N LEU A 52 5.48 17.50 12.26
CA LEU A 52 6.30 18.51 12.92
C LEU A 52 6.85 19.56 11.92
N ILE A 53 7.37 19.12 10.78
CA ILE A 53 7.89 20.02 9.75
C ILE A 53 6.75 20.82 9.11
N ALA A 54 5.60 20.20 8.86
CA ALA A 54 4.42 20.91 8.36
C ALA A 54 3.91 21.96 9.35
N ALA A 55 3.91 21.64 10.66
CA ALA A 55 3.53 22.60 11.69
C ALA A 55 4.51 23.79 11.75
N TYR A 56 5.82 23.53 11.68
CA TYR A 56 6.84 24.56 11.62
C TYR A 56 6.68 25.45 10.39
N ALA A 57 6.60 24.85 9.19
CA ALA A 57 6.46 25.59 7.95
C ALA A 57 5.12 26.35 7.87
N GLY A 58 4.04 25.77 8.42
CA GLY A 58 2.74 26.45 8.56
C GLY A 58 2.81 27.65 9.49
N PHE A 59 3.52 27.53 10.62
CA PHE A 59 3.74 28.65 11.55
C PHE A 59 4.52 29.79 10.87
N VAL A 60 5.66 29.48 10.23
CA VAL A 60 6.47 30.50 9.54
C VAL A 60 5.69 31.18 8.41
N LEU A 61 4.88 30.42 7.67
CA LEU A 61 4.05 30.97 6.60
C LEU A 61 2.96 31.94 7.11
N ALA A 62 2.48 31.71 8.34
CA ALA A 62 1.49 32.55 9.01
C ALA A 62 2.10 33.78 9.70
N SER A 63 3.31 33.65 10.26
CA SER A 63 3.96 34.72 11.04
C SER A 63 4.88 35.64 10.23
N SER A 64 5.41 35.17 9.10
CA SER A 64 6.40 35.95 8.33
C SER A 64 5.76 37.03 7.47
N ASN A 65 6.37 38.22 7.51
CA ASN A 65 6.05 39.36 6.64
C ASN A 65 6.95 39.42 5.40
N ASP A 66 8.01 38.63 5.35
CA ASP A 66 8.96 38.59 4.24
C ASP A 66 8.51 37.60 3.16
N ILE A 67 8.56 38.02 1.90
CA ILE A 67 8.09 37.21 0.78
C ILE A 67 9.00 36.01 0.52
N ALA A 68 10.30 36.14 0.73
CA ALA A 68 11.25 35.05 0.50
C ALA A 68 11.03 33.92 1.53
N GLU A 69 10.84 34.28 2.79
CA GLU A 69 10.61 33.32 3.87
C GLU A 69 9.27 32.56 3.70
N ARG A 70 8.22 33.25 3.23
CA ARG A 70 6.94 32.62 2.87
C ARG A 70 7.07 31.66 1.69
N ASN A 71 7.87 32.00 0.67
CA ASN A 71 8.06 31.14 -0.48
C ASN A 71 8.83 29.86 -0.12
N SER A 72 9.86 29.99 0.72
CA SER A 72 10.60 28.84 1.27
C SER A 72 9.68 27.93 2.09
N SER A 73 8.83 28.50 2.95
CA SER A 73 7.88 27.74 3.78
C SER A 73 6.85 26.97 2.95
N LYS A 74 6.36 27.55 1.85
CA LYS A 74 5.48 26.83 0.90
C LYS A 74 6.18 25.65 0.24
N GLN A 75 7.45 25.83 -0.13
CA GLN A 75 8.23 24.76 -0.75
C GLN A 75 8.50 23.61 0.24
N LEU A 76 8.78 23.94 1.51
CA LEU A 76 8.89 22.97 2.60
C LEU A 76 7.58 22.20 2.83
N LEU A 77 6.45 22.90 2.89
CA LEU A 77 5.13 22.26 2.99
C LEU A 77 4.86 21.33 1.82
N GLY A 78 5.17 21.75 0.59
CA GLY A 78 5.06 20.91 -0.60
C GLY A 78 5.91 19.64 -0.50
N GLY A 79 7.16 19.76 -0.03
CA GLY A 79 8.05 18.63 0.21
C GLY A 79 7.49 17.64 1.24
N VAL A 80 6.92 18.13 2.34
CA VAL A 80 6.30 17.27 3.35
C VAL A 80 5.11 16.51 2.78
N ILE A 81 4.24 17.18 2.02
CA ILE A 81 3.07 16.54 1.40
C ILE A 81 3.52 15.42 0.46
N ILE A 82 4.51 15.69 -0.40
CA ILE A 82 5.06 14.69 -1.33
C ILE A 82 5.69 13.51 -0.54
N GLY A 83 6.45 13.79 0.51
CA GLY A 83 7.06 12.75 1.35
C GLY A 83 6.01 11.86 2.03
N LEU A 84 4.94 12.45 2.57
CA LEU A 84 3.84 11.69 3.15
C LEU A 84 3.14 10.83 2.09
N ILE A 85 2.86 11.37 0.91
CA ILE A 85 2.28 10.59 -0.19
C ILE A 85 3.14 9.37 -0.51
N ILE A 86 4.46 9.52 -0.60
CA ILE A 86 5.39 8.42 -0.90
C ILE A 86 5.30 7.32 0.18
N ILE A 87 5.34 7.70 1.46
CA ILE A 87 5.27 6.75 2.57
C ILE A 87 3.99 5.92 2.51
N TRP A 88 2.86 6.55 2.18
CA TRP A 88 1.55 5.90 2.12
C TRP A 88 1.32 5.11 0.82
N ILE A 89 1.98 5.47 -0.28
CA ILE A 89 1.92 4.72 -1.55
C ILE A 89 2.85 3.49 -1.54
N ALA A 90 3.95 3.52 -0.80
CA ALA A 90 4.89 2.40 -0.72
C ALA A 90 4.24 1.00 -0.51
N PRO A 91 3.30 0.78 0.43
CA PRO A 91 2.71 -0.53 0.67
C PRO A 91 1.79 -0.95 -0.48
N LEU A 92 1.08 -0.01 -1.11
CA LEU A 92 0.28 -0.27 -2.30
C LEU A 92 1.15 -0.76 -3.46
N LEU A 93 2.32 -0.16 -3.65
CA LEU A 93 3.28 -0.58 -4.68
C LEU A 93 3.83 -1.98 -4.37
N VAL A 94 4.23 -2.24 -3.13
CA VAL A 94 4.73 -3.57 -2.73
C VAL A 94 3.65 -4.64 -2.91
N LYS A 95 2.41 -4.35 -2.51
CA LYS A 95 1.25 -5.23 -2.72
C LYS A 95 1.06 -5.57 -4.20
N SER A 96 1.11 -4.56 -5.07
CA SER A 96 0.95 -4.74 -6.51
C SER A 96 2.12 -5.48 -7.17
N LEU A 97 3.35 -5.30 -6.70
CA LEU A 97 4.55 -5.94 -7.28
C LEU A 97 4.67 -7.41 -6.86
N VAL A 98 4.31 -7.74 -5.62
CA VAL A 98 4.45 -9.09 -5.06
C VAL A 98 3.22 -9.96 -5.34
N GLY A 99 2.10 -9.36 -5.75
CA GLY A 99 0.83 -10.09 -5.96
C GLY A 99 0.25 -10.62 -4.65
N ALA A 100 0.61 -10.00 -3.52
CA ALA A 100 0.11 -10.35 -2.20
C ALA A 100 -1.29 -9.77 -1.99
N THR A 101 -2.16 -10.48 -1.28
CA THR A 101 -3.49 -9.98 -0.91
C THR A 101 -3.39 -8.93 0.19
N ASP A 102 -2.41 -9.05 1.08
CA ASP A 102 -2.15 -8.13 2.19
C ASP A 102 -0.64 -8.00 2.42
N VAL A 103 -0.20 -6.79 2.75
CA VAL A 103 1.18 -6.51 3.14
C VAL A 103 1.18 -6.02 4.58
N CYS A 104 1.65 -6.85 5.50
CA CYS A 104 1.92 -6.46 6.88
C CYS A 104 0.70 -6.02 7.71
N GLY A 105 -0.53 -6.47 7.36
CA GLY A 105 -1.74 -6.28 8.18
C GLY A 105 -2.51 -4.97 7.94
N TRP A 106 -2.37 -4.36 6.76
CA TRP A 106 -3.07 -3.14 6.33
C TRP A 106 -3.61 -3.28 4.91
#